data_AF-A0A1Y4WQP2-F1
#
_entry.id   AF-A0A1Y4WQP2-F1
#
_cell.length_a   1.000
_cell.length_b   1.000
_cell.length_c   1.000
_cell.angle_alpha   90.00
_cell.angle_beta   90.00
_cell.angle_gamma   90.00
#
_symmetry.space_group_name_H-M   'P 1'
#
loop_
_entity.id
_entity.type
_entity.pdbx_description
1 polymer ?
#
loop_
_entity_poly.entity_id
_entity_poly.type
_entity_poly.pdbx_seq_one_letter_code
_entity_poly.pdbx_strand_id
1 'polypeptide(L)'
;MELPKRARTAKWENGVLTIDNVKQYQVSNLTMEMMEHLANYNLVGFHVNGYPITDDMIIPFKGHKSMVNFGVEYGAITDSCLEMFADMPKLRILLLDGNTSINGINLSVLKDCKLDLLSLNNTNLTDEGLKQASFISKLTHIQIDHTNVTYEGIMAITDNKRIEPVVFDQFTKEQMENFFKIQRQKAKKSLVLDEKSVNECQIILTKFFEDMTIWEQYVEQVGFENEKVESQLLMIWEKYVSEKPRSGYRPLCLSYNSQGTYKNEEFIDAEHITRNKLYIYTRDKIIGFERRFLMKRVGNSWRIDGLQERLDGWQRVGL
;
A
#
# COMPACT_ATOMS: atom_id res chain seq x y z
N MET A 1 23.52 2.80 -42.05
CA MET A 1 24.26 3.48 -40.97
C MET A 1 24.77 2.41 -40.02
N GLU A 2 26.06 2.42 -39.65
CA GLU A 2 26.59 1.40 -38.73
C GLU A 2 26.34 1.80 -37.27
N LEU A 3 25.28 1.22 -36.69
CA LEU A 3 25.00 1.28 -35.26
C LEU A 3 26.01 0.43 -34.46
N PRO A 4 26.22 0.70 -33.16
CA PRO A 4 27.20 -0.03 -32.37
C PRO A 4 26.82 -1.51 -32.21
N LYS A 5 27.79 -2.39 -31.94
CA LYS A 5 27.50 -3.83 -31.74
C LYS A 5 26.63 -4.13 -30.51
N ARG A 6 26.58 -3.21 -29.55
CA ARG A 6 25.80 -3.31 -28.30
C ARG A 6 25.36 -1.92 -27.88
N ALA A 7 24.19 -1.85 -27.26
CA ALA A 7 23.66 -0.67 -26.60
C ALA A 7 22.88 -1.07 -25.34
N ARG A 8 22.75 -0.12 -24.42
CA ARG A 8 21.94 -0.18 -23.20
C ARG A 8 20.83 0.85 -23.22
N THR A 9 21.03 2.01 -23.84
CA THR A 9 19.95 2.99 -24.04
C THR A 9 19.91 3.50 -25.47
N ALA A 10 18.71 3.84 -25.94
CA ALA A 10 18.49 4.52 -27.21
C ALA A 10 17.45 5.62 -27.01
N LYS A 11 17.78 6.85 -27.40
CA LYS A 11 16.88 8.01 -27.38
C LYS A 11 16.82 8.63 -28.76
N TRP A 12 15.64 8.87 -29.31
CA TRP A 12 15.47 9.67 -30.51
C TRP A 12 14.72 10.97 -30.19
N GLU A 13 15.26 12.09 -30.66
CA GLU A 13 14.62 13.40 -30.53
C GLU A 13 15.15 14.35 -31.61
N ASN A 14 14.25 15.11 -32.25
CA ASN A 14 14.59 16.16 -33.22
C ASN A 14 15.56 15.70 -34.33
N GLY A 15 15.35 14.50 -34.87
CA GLY A 15 16.19 13.95 -35.95
C GLY A 15 17.53 13.36 -35.49
N VAL A 16 17.74 13.21 -34.17
CA VAL A 16 18.99 12.67 -33.62
C VAL A 16 18.71 11.42 -32.80
N LEU A 17 19.30 10.29 -33.21
CA LEU A 17 19.35 9.07 -32.43
C LEU A 17 20.62 9.07 -31.55
N THR A 18 20.44 9.07 -30.24
CA THR A 18 21.49 8.98 -29.24
C THR A 18 21.52 7.59 -28.63
N ILE A 19 22.66 6.90 -28.70
CA ILE A 19 22.90 5.59 -28.11
C ILE A 19 23.82 5.75 -26.89
N ASP A 20 23.43 5.13 -25.77
CA ASP A 20 24.16 5.13 -24.49
C ASP A 20 24.50 6.54 -23.97
N ASN A 21 23.68 7.54 -24.32
CA ASN A 21 23.87 8.96 -23.99
C ASN A 21 25.20 9.57 -24.49
N VAL A 22 25.90 8.89 -25.41
CA VAL A 22 27.23 9.32 -25.88
C VAL A 22 27.29 9.40 -27.40
N LYS A 23 26.82 8.37 -28.10
CA LYS A 23 26.96 8.28 -29.56
C LYS A 23 25.72 8.87 -30.23
N GLN A 24 25.90 9.92 -31.02
CA GLN A 24 24.81 10.58 -31.73
C GLN A 24 24.87 10.28 -33.23
N TYR A 25 23.69 10.06 -33.81
CA TYR A 25 23.51 9.73 -35.21
C TYR A 25 22.40 10.61 -35.78
N GLN A 26 22.67 11.25 -36.93
CA GLN A 26 21.66 12.01 -37.65
C GLN A 26 20.71 11.03 -38.35
N VAL A 27 19.48 10.96 -37.85
CA VAL A 27 18.45 10.02 -38.26
C VAL A 27 17.16 10.80 -38.40
N SER A 28 16.88 11.31 -39.59
CA SER A 28 15.67 12.11 -39.84
C SER A 28 14.38 11.31 -39.64
N ASN A 29 14.42 10.00 -39.95
CA ASN A 29 13.26 9.11 -39.84
C ASN A 29 13.67 7.78 -39.19
N LEU A 30 12.86 7.29 -38.25
CA LEU A 30 12.98 5.94 -37.71
C LEU A 30 12.28 4.95 -38.65
N THR A 31 13.01 4.00 -39.20
CA THR A 31 12.47 2.93 -40.05
C THR A 31 12.21 1.66 -39.24
N MET A 32 11.35 0.75 -39.75
CA MET A 32 11.10 -0.53 -39.10
C MET A 32 12.39 -1.34 -38.89
N GLU A 33 13.28 -1.40 -39.89
CA GLU A 33 14.57 -2.09 -39.79
C GLU A 33 15.41 -1.54 -38.62
N MET A 34 15.38 -0.22 -38.39
CA MET A 34 16.05 0.37 -37.24
C MET A 34 15.40 -0.05 -35.91
N MET A 35 14.07 -0.07 -35.85
CA MET A 35 13.33 -0.50 -34.66
C MET A 35 13.63 -1.97 -34.31
N GLU A 36 13.65 -2.85 -35.32
CA GLU A 36 14.07 -4.25 -35.18
C GLU A 36 15.51 -4.37 -34.71
N HIS A 37 16.42 -3.57 -35.28
CA HIS A 37 17.82 -3.57 -34.87
C HIS A 37 17.99 -3.11 -33.41
N LEU A 38 17.29 -2.06 -32.99
CA LEU A 38 17.31 -1.56 -31.62
C LEU A 38 16.71 -2.56 -30.63
N ALA A 39 15.63 -3.24 -31.00
CA ALA A 39 14.98 -4.28 -30.18
C ALA A 39 15.87 -5.52 -29.95
N ASN A 40 16.86 -5.77 -30.82
CA ASN A 40 17.84 -6.84 -30.65
C ASN A 40 18.93 -6.53 -29.61
N TYR A 41 19.07 -5.27 -29.18
CA TYR A 41 19.99 -4.93 -28.10
C TYR A 41 19.42 -5.29 -26.72
N ASN A 42 20.28 -5.43 -25.72
CA ASN A 42 19.84 -5.59 -24.33
C ASN A 42 19.54 -4.22 -23.69
N LEU A 43 18.61 -3.48 -24.28
CA LEU A 43 18.23 -2.15 -23.80
C LEU A 43 17.60 -2.20 -22.41
N VAL A 44 17.95 -1.22 -21.59
CA VAL A 44 17.26 -0.89 -20.34
C VAL A 44 16.42 0.37 -20.48
N GLY A 45 16.69 1.19 -21.51
CA GLY A 45 15.97 2.42 -21.79
C GLY A 45 15.76 2.62 -23.29
N PHE A 46 14.53 2.89 -23.70
CA PHE A 46 14.18 3.34 -25.04
C PHE A 46 13.25 4.54 -24.93
N HIS A 47 13.55 5.64 -25.64
CA HIS A 47 12.73 6.85 -25.62
C HIS A 47 12.67 7.50 -27.00
N VAL A 48 11.50 7.90 -27.43
CA VAL A 48 11.29 8.68 -28.66
C VAL A 48 10.36 9.83 -28.34
N ASN A 49 10.73 11.04 -28.76
CA ASN A 49 9.93 12.25 -28.53
C ASN A 49 9.66 12.98 -29.85
N GLY A 50 8.40 13.36 -30.08
CA GLY A 50 8.00 14.22 -31.20
C GLY A 50 8.13 13.55 -32.57
N TYR A 51 7.95 12.23 -32.63
CA TYR A 51 7.96 11.46 -33.88
C TYR A 51 6.73 10.58 -33.97
N PRO A 52 6.06 10.48 -35.13
CA PRO A 52 4.82 9.71 -35.31
C PRO A 52 5.09 8.20 -35.37
N ILE A 53 5.64 7.62 -34.30
CA ILE A 53 5.72 6.17 -34.10
C ILE A 53 4.30 5.62 -33.96
N THR A 54 3.99 4.58 -34.73
CA THR A 54 2.75 3.81 -34.63
C THR A 54 2.94 2.55 -33.79
N ASP A 55 1.83 1.91 -33.41
CA ASP A 55 1.84 0.64 -32.67
C ASP A 55 2.69 -0.44 -33.37
N ASP A 56 2.60 -0.53 -34.69
CA ASP A 56 3.36 -1.51 -35.49
C ASP A 56 4.88 -1.33 -35.34
N MET A 57 5.35 -0.09 -35.27
CA MET A 57 6.79 0.21 -35.20
C MET A 57 7.43 -0.25 -33.88
N ILE A 58 6.65 -0.45 -32.83
CA ILE A 58 7.16 -0.87 -31.51
C ILE A 58 6.88 -2.35 -31.20
N ILE A 59 6.18 -3.08 -32.08
CA ILE A 59 6.01 -4.55 -32.01
C ILE A 59 7.35 -5.28 -31.81
N PRO A 60 8.46 -4.92 -32.47
CA PRO A 60 9.73 -5.61 -32.26
C PRO A 60 10.21 -5.65 -30.80
N PHE A 61 9.76 -4.72 -29.96
CA PHE A 61 10.13 -4.66 -28.54
C PHE A 61 9.27 -5.56 -27.64
N LYS A 62 8.24 -6.24 -28.15
CA LYS A 62 7.34 -7.07 -27.35
C LYS A 62 8.12 -8.11 -26.52
N GLY A 63 7.81 -8.16 -25.22
CA GLY A 63 8.45 -9.12 -24.30
C GLY A 63 9.93 -8.84 -23.99
N HIS A 64 10.42 -7.62 -24.23
CA HIS A 64 11.82 -7.27 -24.01
C HIS A 64 12.28 -7.53 -22.56
N LYS A 65 13.25 -8.44 -22.39
CA LYS A 65 13.63 -9.03 -21.08
C LYS A 65 14.39 -8.09 -20.14
N SER A 66 14.98 -7.02 -20.69
CA SER A 66 15.85 -6.10 -19.96
C SER A 66 15.29 -4.69 -19.83
N MET A 67 14.16 -4.37 -20.47
CA MET A 67 13.64 -3.00 -20.55
C MET A 67 13.18 -2.56 -19.16
N VAL A 68 13.64 -1.39 -18.71
CA VAL A 68 13.23 -0.79 -17.44
C VAL A 68 12.41 0.47 -17.72
N ASN A 69 12.84 1.27 -18.70
CA ASN A 69 12.21 2.52 -19.09
C ASN A 69 11.85 2.47 -20.58
N PHE A 70 10.57 2.63 -20.91
CA PHE A 70 10.11 2.74 -22.29
C PHE A 70 9.31 4.03 -22.45
N GLY A 71 9.56 4.79 -23.50
CA GLY A 71 8.78 5.98 -23.77
C GLY A 71 8.63 6.28 -25.26
N VAL A 72 7.42 6.67 -25.62
CA VAL A 72 7.06 7.24 -26.93
C VAL A 72 6.18 8.43 -26.61
N GLU A 73 6.73 9.63 -26.68
CA GLU A 73 6.03 10.87 -26.36
C GLU A 73 5.73 11.63 -27.65
N TYR A 74 4.54 12.24 -27.72
CA TYR A 74 4.03 12.97 -28.88
C TYR A 74 4.14 12.17 -30.18
N GLY A 75 3.77 10.89 -30.10
CA GLY A 75 3.73 9.97 -31.23
C GLY A 75 2.32 9.73 -31.76
N ALA A 76 2.12 8.54 -32.34
CA ALA A 76 0.86 8.10 -32.93
C ALA A 76 0.46 6.70 -32.44
N ILE A 77 0.85 6.35 -31.21
CA ILE A 77 0.47 5.07 -30.58
C ILE A 77 -0.94 5.14 -29.96
N THR A 78 -1.59 3.99 -29.84
CA THR A 78 -2.97 3.85 -29.34
C THR A 78 -3.05 2.89 -28.14
N ASP A 79 -4.22 2.74 -27.52
CA ASP A 79 -4.44 1.72 -26.47
C ASP A 79 -4.05 0.28 -26.90
N SER A 80 -4.00 -0.01 -28.20
CA SER A 80 -3.59 -1.32 -28.71
C SER A 80 -2.13 -1.64 -28.40
N CYS A 81 -1.27 -0.63 -28.22
CA CYS A 81 0.13 -0.86 -27.88
C CYS A 81 0.34 -1.44 -26.48
N LEU A 82 -0.64 -1.27 -25.57
CA LEU A 82 -0.46 -1.58 -24.15
C LEU A 82 -0.19 -3.07 -23.91
N GLU A 83 -0.74 -3.96 -24.77
CA GLU A 83 -0.51 -5.40 -24.68
C GLU A 83 0.97 -5.80 -24.85
N MET A 84 1.75 -5.00 -25.57
CA MET A 84 3.16 -5.30 -25.83
C MET A 84 4.03 -5.13 -24.58
N PHE A 85 3.60 -4.28 -23.65
CA PHE A 85 4.30 -4.01 -22.39
C PHE A 85 3.96 -5.03 -21.29
N ALA A 86 2.84 -5.75 -21.41
CA ALA A 86 2.36 -6.70 -20.41
C ALA A 86 3.39 -7.79 -20.08
N ASP A 87 4.14 -8.22 -21.09
CA ASP A 87 5.14 -9.30 -20.98
C ASP A 87 6.56 -8.80 -20.69
N MET A 88 6.76 -7.52 -20.34
CA MET A 88 8.09 -6.96 -20.03
C MET A 88 8.41 -7.06 -18.52
N PRO A 89 9.16 -8.09 -18.05
CA PRO A 89 9.24 -8.43 -16.62
C PRO A 89 9.97 -7.38 -15.76
N LYS A 90 10.76 -6.51 -16.39
CA LYS A 90 11.58 -5.49 -15.73
C LYS A 90 11.08 -4.07 -15.92
N LEU A 91 10.01 -3.86 -16.69
CA LEU A 91 9.48 -2.53 -16.95
C LEU A 91 9.04 -1.87 -15.64
N ARG A 92 9.44 -0.61 -15.45
CA ARG A 92 9.13 0.23 -14.28
C ARG A 92 8.57 1.58 -14.68
N ILE A 93 9.07 2.15 -15.77
CA ILE A 93 8.68 3.48 -16.22
C ILE A 93 8.14 3.39 -17.64
N LEU A 94 6.92 3.86 -17.85
CA LEU A 94 6.26 3.94 -19.14
C LEU A 94 5.81 5.38 -19.39
N LEU A 95 6.40 6.03 -20.40
CA LEU A 95 6.14 7.43 -20.74
C LEU A 95 5.40 7.52 -22.08
N LEU A 96 4.13 7.92 -22.06
CA LEU A 96 3.26 7.93 -23.25
C LEU A 96 2.58 9.28 -23.46
N ASP A 97 3.22 10.35 -23.00
CA ASP A 97 2.66 11.70 -23.08
C ASP A 97 2.37 12.10 -24.53
N GLY A 98 1.32 12.90 -24.75
CA GLY A 98 0.99 13.47 -26.06
C GLY A 98 0.41 12.50 -27.08
N ASN A 99 0.26 11.21 -26.76
CA ASN A 99 -0.41 10.25 -27.64
C ASN A 99 -1.93 10.37 -27.48
N THR A 100 -2.52 11.29 -28.23
CA THR A 100 -3.94 11.66 -28.12
C THR A 100 -4.90 10.51 -28.42
N SER A 101 -4.48 9.44 -29.08
CA SER A 101 -5.31 8.26 -29.32
C SER A 101 -5.41 7.31 -28.12
N ILE A 102 -4.71 7.57 -27.02
CA ILE A 102 -4.83 6.80 -25.77
C ILE A 102 -5.97 7.38 -24.94
N ASN A 103 -7.03 6.60 -24.72
CA ASN A 103 -8.14 6.92 -23.82
C ASN A 103 -8.14 6.07 -22.53
N GLY A 104 -7.31 5.02 -22.50
CA GLY A 104 -7.06 4.20 -21.32
C GLY A 104 -8.00 2.99 -21.15
N ILE A 105 -8.86 2.70 -22.14
CA ILE A 105 -9.83 1.59 -22.04
C ILE A 105 -9.16 0.23 -21.86
N ASN A 106 -7.92 0.07 -22.30
CA ASN A 106 -7.17 -1.19 -22.22
C ASN A 106 -6.04 -1.18 -21.15
N LEU A 107 -5.98 -0.17 -20.27
CA LEU A 107 -4.91 -0.08 -19.25
C LEU A 107 -4.87 -1.27 -18.27
N SER A 108 -5.99 -1.98 -18.09
CA SER A 108 -6.05 -3.15 -17.22
C SER A 108 -5.26 -4.36 -17.75
N VAL A 109 -4.85 -4.38 -19.01
CA VAL A 109 -3.91 -5.40 -19.52
C VAL A 109 -2.57 -5.37 -18.78
N LEU A 110 -2.21 -4.21 -18.21
CA LEU A 110 -0.99 -4.01 -17.44
C LEU A 110 -1.12 -4.40 -15.96
N LYS A 111 -2.22 -5.05 -15.54
CA LYS A 111 -2.51 -5.35 -14.11
C LYS A 111 -1.37 -6.04 -13.34
N ASP A 112 -0.65 -6.92 -14.03
CA ASP A 112 0.44 -7.74 -13.49
C ASP A 112 1.83 -7.11 -13.71
N CYS A 113 1.89 -5.98 -14.43
CA CYS A 113 3.12 -5.21 -14.61
C CYS A 113 3.59 -4.60 -13.29
N LYS A 114 4.91 -4.53 -13.15
CA LYS A 114 5.56 -3.92 -11.98
C LYS A 114 5.89 -2.45 -12.24
N LEU A 115 4.97 -1.71 -12.86
CA LEU A 115 5.17 -0.29 -13.16
C LEU A 115 5.24 0.51 -11.87
N ASP A 116 6.21 1.41 -11.77
CA ASP A 116 6.31 2.42 -10.72
C ASP A 116 5.67 3.73 -11.21
N LEU A 117 5.94 4.13 -12.45
CA LEU A 117 5.47 5.37 -13.09
C LEU A 117 4.82 5.10 -14.45
N LEU A 118 3.63 5.65 -14.65
CA LEU A 118 2.95 5.73 -15.95
C LEU A 118 2.63 7.20 -16.25
N SER A 119 3.20 7.72 -17.33
CA SER A 119 2.93 9.09 -17.79
C SER A 119 1.97 9.09 -18.98
N LEU A 120 0.88 9.83 -18.85
CA LEU A 120 -0.21 9.96 -19.82
C LEU A 120 -0.64 11.43 -19.98
N ASN A 121 0.27 12.38 -19.73
CA ASN A 121 -0.06 13.79 -19.88
C ASN A 121 -0.41 14.08 -21.35
N ASN A 122 -1.30 15.03 -21.60
CA ASN A 122 -1.71 15.43 -22.96
C ASN A 122 -2.26 14.25 -23.81
N THR A 123 -2.84 13.23 -23.16
CA THR A 123 -3.58 12.16 -23.83
C THR A 123 -5.09 12.38 -23.70
N ASN A 124 -5.90 11.57 -24.37
CA ASN A 124 -7.35 11.60 -24.20
C ASN A 124 -7.86 10.68 -23.08
N LEU A 125 -7.01 10.35 -22.09
CA LEU A 125 -7.36 9.53 -20.93
C LEU A 125 -8.67 10.00 -20.28
N THR A 126 -9.62 9.09 -20.09
CA THR A 126 -10.92 9.36 -19.44
C THR A 126 -10.97 8.87 -18.00
N ASP A 127 -12.04 9.20 -17.28
CA ASP A 127 -12.31 8.68 -15.93
C ASP A 127 -12.35 7.15 -15.88
N GLU A 128 -12.98 6.52 -16.88
CA GLU A 128 -13.00 5.06 -17.03
C GLU A 128 -11.60 4.51 -17.25
N GLY A 129 -10.79 5.17 -18.09
CA GLY A 129 -9.39 4.80 -18.32
C GLY A 129 -8.54 4.89 -17.05
N LEU A 130 -8.68 5.98 -16.29
CA LEU A 130 -8.00 6.12 -14.99
C LEU A 130 -8.42 5.04 -14.00
N LYS A 131 -9.71 4.68 -13.99
CA LYS A 131 -10.20 3.55 -13.19
C LYS A 131 -9.56 2.23 -13.61
N GLN A 132 -9.35 1.98 -14.91
CA GLN A 132 -8.61 0.81 -15.37
C GLN A 132 -7.15 0.81 -14.87
N ALA A 133 -6.48 1.98 -14.91
CA ALA A 133 -5.12 2.13 -14.40
C ALA A 133 -5.01 1.78 -12.90
N SER A 134 -6.07 2.01 -12.13
CA SER A 134 -6.12 1.68 -10.70
C SER A 134 -6.02 0.16 -10.40
N PHE A 135 -6.21 -0.72 -11.41
CA PHE A 135 -6.00 -2.17 -11.27
C PHE A 135 -4.55 -2.61 -11.48
N ILE A 136 -3.66 -1.70 -11.89
CA ILE A 136 -2.22 -1.98 -12.02
C ILE A 136 -1.64 -2.11 -10.62
N SER A 137 -1.43 -3.36 -10.20
CA SER A 137 -1.25 -3.74 -8.78
C SER A 137 -0.04 -3.09 -8.08
N LYS A 138 0.95 -2.67 -8.87
CA LYS A 138 2.21 -2.06 -8.41
C LYS A 138 2.36 -0.59 -8.78
N LEU A 139 1.45 -0.01 -9.56
CA LEU A 139 1.55 1.38 -9.98
C LEU A 139 1.58 2.31 -8.77
N THR A 140 2.63 3.13 -8.70
CA THR A 140 2.80 4.11 -7.62
C THR A 140 2.44 5.50 -8.08
N HIS A 141 2.89 5.93 -9.25
CA HIS A 141 2.67 7.28 -9.76
C HIS A 141 2.02 7.24 -11.13
N ILE A 142 1.00 8.07 -11.34
CA ILE A 142 0.40 8.29 -12.65
C ILE A 142 0.34 9.78 -12.95
N GLN A 143 0.93 10.21 -14.06
CA GLN A 143 0.88 11.61 -14.51
C GLN A 143 -0.22 11.75 -15.55
N ILE A 144 -1.13 12.71 -15.32
CA ILE A 144 -2.40 12.82 -16.06
C ILE A 144 -2.79 14.27 -16.38
N ASP A 145 -1.84 15.20 -16.40
CA ASP A 145 -2.14 16.60 -16.75
C ASP A 145 -2.61 16.74 -18.20
N HIS A 146 -3.52 17.68 -18.43
CA HIS A 146 -4.12 17.94 -19.74
C HIS A 146 -4.80 16.72 -20.36
N THR A 147 -5.54 15.96 -19.54
CA THR A 147 -6.37 14.82 -19.95
C THR A 147 -7.86 15.13 -19.84
N ASN A 148 -8.72 14.17 -20.24
CA ASN A 148 -10.17 14.25 -20.05
C ASN A 148 -10.63 13.76 -18.66
N VAL A 149 -9.69 13.46 -17.75
CA VAL A 149 -10.00 13.03 -16.39
C VAL A 149 -10.63 14.19 -15.61
N THR A 150 -11.77 13.93 -14.97
CA THR A 150 -12.46 14.85 -14.08
C THR A 150 -12.02 14.65 -12.64
N TYR A 151 -12.43 15.57 -11.76
CA TYR A 151 -12.16 15.43 -10.33
C TYR A 151 -12.94 14.24 -9.75
N GLU A 152 -14.16 13.99 -10.25
CA GLU A 152 -14.96 12.80 -9.94
C GLU A 152 -14.21 11.51 -10.31
N GLY A 153 -13.53 11.48 -11.46
CA GLY A 153 -12.68 10.38 -11.88
C GLY A 153 -11.53 10.09 -10.91
N ILE A 154 -10.82 11.12 -10.47
CA ILE A 154 -9.79 10.99 -9.41
C ILE A 154 -10.42 10.46 -8.11
N MET A 155 -11.56 11.00 -7.70
CA MET A 155 -12.22 10.58 -6.47
C MET A 155 -12.66 9.10 -6.49
N ALA A 156 -12.95 8.56 -7.67
CA ALA A 156 -13.32 7.16 -7.86
C ALA A 156 -12.17 6.16 -7.59
N ILE A 157 -10.91 6.59 -7.62
CA ILE A 157 -9.74 5.71 -7.37
C ILE A 157 -9.19 5.79 -5.95
N THR A 158 -9.87 6.48 -5.03
CA THR A 158 -9.46 6.65 -3.62
C THR A 158 -9.37 5.34 -2.82
N ASP A 159 -9.94 4.24 -3.30
CA ASP A 159 -9.82 2.91 -2.67
C ASP A 159 -8.47 2.24 -2.96
N ASN A 160 -7.79 2.63 -4.05
CA ASN A 160 -6.43 2.17 -4.32
C ASN A 160 -5.47 2.91 -3.38
N LYS A 161 -4.87 2.16 -2.44
CA LYS A 161 -4.01 2.70 -1.37
C LYS A 161 -2.58 3.06 -1.83
N ARG A 162 -2.23 2.81 -3.08
CA ARG A 162 -0.85 2.96 -3.62
C ARG A 162 -0.74 4.00 -4.71
N ILE A 163 -1.75 4.12 -5.56
CA ILE A 163 -1.70 5.01 -6.72
C ILE A 163 -1.68 6.47 -6.25
N GLU A 164 -0.75 7.24 -6.81
CA GLU A 164 -0.55 8.66 -6.58
C GLU A 164 -0.74 9.37 -7.93
N PRO A 165 -1.91 10.00 -8.16
CA PRO A 165 -2.09 10.91 -9.28
C PRO A 165 -1.18 12.12 -9.06
N VAL A 166 -0.24 12.31 -9.98
CA VAL A 166 0.66 13.45 -10.03
C VAL A 166 0.12 14.42 -11.08
N VAL A 167 -0.27 15.60 -10.62
CA VAL A 167 -0.87 16.66 -11.43
C VAL A 167 -0.24 17.99 -11.05
N PHE A 168 0.06 18.81 -12.04
CA PHE A 168 0.70 20.12 -11.90
C PHE A 168 -0.28 21.26 -12.16
N ASP A 169 -1.14 21.12 -13.16
CA ASP A 169 -2.00 22.20 -13.65
C ASP A 169 -3.48 21.83 -13.72
N GLN A 170 -3.82 20.54 -13.91
CA GLN A 170 -5.21 20.13 -14.17
C GLN A 170 -6.16 20.26 -12.96
N PHE A 171 -5.64 20.11 -11.73
CA PHE A 171 -6.44 20.18 -10.50
C PHE A 171 -5.81 21.12 -9.48
N THR A 172 -6.64 21.74 -8.66
CA THR A 172 -6.16 22.63 -7.61
C THR A 172 -5.46 21.84 -6.49
N LYS A 173 -4.58 22.53 -5.77
CA LYS A 173 -3.93 21.96 -4.57
C LYS A 173 -4.96 21.44 -3.55
N GLU A 174 -6.07 22.16 -3.35
CA GLU A 174 -7.13 21.76 -2.42
C GLU A 174 -7.82 20.45 -2.84
N GLN A 175 -8.13 20.30 -4.14
CA GLN A 175 -8.70 19.08 -4.69
C GLN A 175 -7.77 17.87 -4.43
N MET A 176 -6.48 18.02 -4.70
CA MET A 176 -5.51 16.95 -4.49
C MET A 176 -5.28 16.64 -3.01
N GLU A 177 -5.20 17.66 -2.14
CA GLU A 177 -5.14 17.47 -0.68
C GLU A 177 -6.35 16.69 -0.16
N ASN A 178 -7.55 16.98 -0.68
CA ASN A 178 -8.77 16.26 -0.33
C ASN A 178 -8.75 14.80 -0.82
N PHE A 179 -8.33 14.54 -2.06
CA PHE A 179 -8.13 13.17 -2.57
C PHE A 179 -7.22 12.37 -1.63
N PHE A 180 -6.02 12.89 -1.32
CA PHE A 180 -5.08 12.18 -0.46
C PHE A 180 -5.60 12.01 0.97
N LYS A 181 -6.37 12.97 1.50
CA LYS A 181 -7.04 12.84 2.80
C LYS A 181 -8.01 11.66 2.80
N ILE A 182 -8.86 11.55 1.79
CA ILE A 182 -9.87 10.49 1.68
C ILE A 182 -9.21 9.13 1.43
N GLN A 183 -8.21 9.06 0.54
CA GLN A 183 -7.42 7.86 0.29
C GLN A 183 -6.75 7.35 1.59
N ARG A 184 -6.12 8.24 2.38
CA ARG A 184 -5.55 7.87 3.68
C ARG A 184 -6.62 7.39 4.67
N GLN A 185 -7.79 8.00 4.70
CA GLN A 185 -8.89 7.56 5.58
C GLN A 185 -9.41 6.17 5.20
N LYS A 186 -9.63 5.92 3.90
CA LYS A 186 -10.01 4.60 3.38
C LYS A 186 -8.91 3.56 3.61
N ALA A 187 -7.64 3.95 3.50
CA ALA A 187 -6.51 3.08 3.80
C ALA A 187 -6.49 2.63 5.27
N LYS A 188 -6.82 3.53 6.20
CA LYS A 188 -6.96 3.27 7.64
C LYS A 188 -8.16 2.38 7.97
N LYS A 189 -9.24 2.45 7.19
CA LYS A 189 -10.54 1.85 7.52
C LYS A 189 -10.64 0.34 7.22
N SER A 190 -9.76 -0.46 7.84
CA SER A 190 -9.82 -1.93 7.93
C SER A 190 -8.87 -2.71 7.00
N LEU A 191 -7.99 -3.49 7.64
CA LEU A 191 -7.56 -4.79 7.11
C LEU A 191 -8.71 -5.76 7.36
N VAL A 192 -9.06 -6.59 6.37
CA VAL A 192 -10.09 -7.63 6.53
C VAL A 192 -9.82 -8.41 7.83
N LEU A 193 -10.85 -8.53 8.66
CA LEU A 193 -10.80 -9.27 9.92
C LEU A 193 -10.38 -10.71 9.64
N ASP A 194 -9.23 -11.13 10.17
CA ASP A 194 -8.85 -12.54 10.19
C ASP A 194 -9.53 -13.20 11.38
N GLU A 195 -10.66 -13.85 11.14
CA GLU A 195 -11.46 -14.52 12.17
C GLU A 195 -10.63 -15.49 13.01
N LYS A 196 -9.60 -16.11 12.41
CA LYS A 196 -8.69 -17.01 13.13
C LYS A 196 -7.86 -16.24 14.17
N SER A 197 -7.22 -15.13 13.78
CA SER A 197 -6.46 -14.29 14.71
C SER A 197 -7.35 -13.69 15.80
N VAL A 198 -8.57 -13.28 15.46
CA VAL A 198 -9.56 -12.77 16.43
C VAL A 198 -9.87 -13.84 17.48
N ASN A 199 -10.20 -15.07 17.04
CA ASN A 199 -10.49 -16.18 17.93
C ASN A 199 -9.29 -16.54 18.82
N GLU A 200 -8.08 -16.64 18.25
CA GLU A 200 -6.85 -16.86 19.02
C GLU A 200 -6.67 -15.82 20.14
N CYS A 201 -6.98 -14.55 19.85
CA CYS A 201 -6.84 -13.47 20.81
C CYS A 201 -7.94 -13.47 21.88
N GLN A 202 -9.19 -13.78 21.51
CA GLN A 202 -10.28 -13.96 22.46
C GLN A 202 -9.97 -15.09 23.44
N ILE A 203 -9.47 -16.24 22.94
CA ILE A 203 -9.03 -17.36 23.81
C ILE A 203 -7.95 -16.93 24.80
N ILE A 204 -6.97 -16.13 24.35
CA ILE A 204 -5.89 -15.63 25.21
C ILE A 204 -6.43 -14.67 26.26
N LEU A 205 -7.31 -13.75 25.89
CA LEU A 205 -7.93 -12.80 26.81
C LEU A 205 -8.82 -13.50 27.84
N THR A 206 -9.62 -14.50 27.44
CA THR A 206 -10.42 -15.30 28.38
C THR A 206 -9.53 -15.96 29.43
N LYS A 207 -8.44 -16.62 29.02
CA LYS A 207 -7.50 -17.25 29.96
C LYS A 207 -6.79 -16.24 30.86
N PHE A 208 -6.47 -15.05 30.34
CA PHE A 208 -5.92 -13.97 31.14
C PHE A 208 -6.92 -13.49 32.19
N PHE A 209 -8.19 -13.28 31.83
CA PHE A 209 -9.24 -12.87 32.76
C PHE A 209 -9.48 -13.91 33.86
N GLU A 210 -9.45 -15.20 33.52
CA GLU A 210 -9.54 -16.30 34.48
C GLU A 210 -8.35 -16.32 35.45
N ASP A 211 -7.11 -16.29 34.94
CA ASP A 211 -5.90 -16.30 35.76
C ASP A 211 -5.84 -15.05 36.68
N MET A 212 -6.26 -13.88 36.19
CA MET A 212 -6.39 -12.66 36.99
C MET A 212 -7.42 -12.80 38.10
N THR A 213 -8.59 -13.37 37.80
CA THR A 213 -9.64 -13.59 38.80
C THR A 213 -9.17 -14.52 39.92
N ILE A 214 -8.46 -15.60 39.58
CA ILE A 214 -7.87 -16.52 40.57
C ILE A 214 -6.85 -15.79 41.44
N TRP A 215 -5.99 -14.97 40.83
CA TRP A 215 -5.00 -14.19 41.57
C TRP A 215 -5.66 -13.17 42.51
N GLU A 216 -6.67 -12.43 42.07
CA GLU A 216 -7.40 -11.46 42.91
C GLU A 216 -8.09 -12.14 44.10
N GLN A 217 -8.69 -13.31 43.91
CA GLN A 217 -9.27 -14.11 44.99
C GLN A 217 -8.22 -14.61 45.99
N TYR A 218 -7.03 -14.97 45.52
CA TYR A 218 -5.92 -15.36 46.39
C TYR A 218 -5.42 -14.18 47.22
N VAL A 219 -5.20 -13.02 46.59
CA VAL A 219 -4.78 -11.78 47.27
C VAL A 219 -5.79 -11.39 48.36
N GLU A 220 -7.08 -11.56 48.11
CA GLU A 220 -8.12 -11.31 49.11
C GLU A 220 -8.00 -12.18 50.36
N GLN A 221 -7.55 -13.42 50.20
CA GLN A 221 -7.37 -14.34 51.32
C GLN A 221 -6.10 -14.06 52.12
N VAL A 222 -5.00 -13.69 51.44
CA VAL A 222 -3.66 -13.62 52.07
C VAL A 222 -3.15 -12.20 52.33
N GLY A 223 -3.80 -11.19 51.76
CA GLY A 223 -3.37 -9.79 51.80
C GLY A 223 -2.28 -9.46 50.78
N PHE A 224 -2.24 -8.21 50.33
CA PHE A 224 -1.32 -7.74 49.29
C PHE A 224 0.17 -7.80 49.68
N GLU A 225 0.47 -7.71 50.99
CA GLU A 225 1.84 -7.74 51.52
C GLU A 225 2.46 -9.15 51.51
N ASN A 226 1.70 -10.18 51.14
CA ASN A 226 2.21 -11.54 51.09
C ASN A 226 3.30 -11.70 50.01
N GLU A 227 4.43 -12.28 50.39
CA GLU A 227 5.63 -12.45 49.54
C GLU A 227 5.35 -13.16 48.19
N LYS A 228 4.30 -13.98 48.11
CA LYS A 228 3.95 -14.72 46.89
C LYS A 228 3.10 -13.93 45.90
N VAL A 229 2.41 -12.88 46.35
CA VAL A 229 1.43 -12.14 45.53
C VAL A 229 2.07 -11.52 44.30
N GLU A 230 3.17 -10.80 44.48
CA GLU A 230 3.89 -10.15 43.38
C GLU A 230 4.45 -11.19 42.39
N SER A 231 5.06 -12.27 42.90
CA SER A 231 5.62 -13.31 42.06
C SER A 231 4.57 -14.02 41.19
N GLN A 232 3.37 -14.26 41.71
CA GLN A 232 2.27 -14.85 40.94
C GLN A 232 1.75 -13.91 39.86
N LEU A 233 1.62 -12.62 40.19
CA LEU A 233 1.21 -11.60 39.22
C LEU A 233 2.22 -11.52 38.06
N LEU A 234 3.52 -11.52 38.36
CA LEU A 234 4.57 -11.46 37.35
C LEU A 234 4.55 -12.69 36.43
N MET A 235 4.22 -13.88 36.94
CA MET A 235 4.04 -15.07 36.09
C MET A 235 2.88 -14.91 35.10
N ILE A 236 1.76 -14.30 35.52
CA ILE A 236 0.63 -13.99 34.63
C ILE A 236 1.08 -12.97 33.56
N TRP A 237 1.80 -11.91 33.96
CA TRP A 237 2.32 -10.91 33.03
C TRP A 237 3.28 -11.52 32.02
N GLU A 238 4.24 -12.34 32.45
CA GLU A 238 5.19 -13.00 31.56
C GLU A 238 4.51 -13.94 30.56
N LYS A 239 3.39 -14.56 30.96
CA LYS A 239 2.61 -15.48 30.13
C LYS A 239 1.81 -14.73 29.04
N TYR A 240 1.13 -13.64 29.39
CA TYR A 240 0.14 -13.01 28.52
C TYR A 240 0.50 -11.64 27.98
N VAL A 241 1.35 -10.89 28.68
CA VAL A 241 1.60 -9.47 28.42
C VAL A 241 2.94 -9.32 27.68
N SER A 242 2.97 -8.45 26.68
CA SER A 242 4.20 -8.04 25.98
C SER A 242 4.61 -6.61 26.28
N GLU A 243 3.73 -5.84 26.92
CA GLU A 243 4.05 -4.50 27.40
C GLU A 243 5.18 -4.54 28.42
N LYS A 244 6.22 -3.73 28.21
CA LYS A 244 7.29 -3.51 29.19
C LYS A 244 6.95 -2.28 30.05
N PRO A 245 7.08 -2.37 31.39
CA PRO A 245 6.96 -1.20 32.25
C PRO A 245 7.91 -0.07 31.83
N ARG A 246 7.43 1.17 31.79
CA ARG A 246 8.24 2.35 31.47
C ARG A 246 8.48 3.17 32.75
N SER A 247 9.69 3.70 32.91
CA SER A 247 10.02 4.59 34.03
C SER A 247 9.05 5.78 34.10
N GLY A 248 8.45 6.02 35.26
CA GLY A 248 7.48 7.11 35.50
C GLY A 248 6.02 6.80 35.11
N TYR A 249 5.75 5.70 34.42
CA TYR A 249 4.40 5.21 34.15
C TYR A 249 4.06 4.11 35.17
N ARG A 250 2.88 4.14 35.79
CA ARG A 250 2.36 3.01 36.59
C ARG A 250 1.49 2.15 35.67
N PRO A 251 2.03 1.12 35.00
CA PRO A 251 1.24 0.22 34.16
C PRO A 251 0.29 -0.69 34.96
N LEU A 252 0.41 -0.68 36.29
CA LEU A 252 -0.35 -1.49 37.22
C LEU A 252 -1.30 -0.57 38.00
N CYS A 253 -2.46 -0.26 37.42
CA CYS A 253 -3.59 0.19 38.23
C CYS A 253 -4.32 -1.09 38.64
N LEU A 254 -3.77 -1.78 39.65
CA LEU A 254 -4.37 -2.99 40.18
C LEU A 254 -5.75 -2.63 40.74
N SER A 255 -6.79 -3.00 40.00
CA SER A 255 -8.14 -3.01 40.54
C SER A 255 -8.26 -4.28 41.35
N TYR A 256 -8.47 -4.12 42.64
CA TYR A 256 -8.68 -5.24 43.54
C TYR A 256 -10.18 -5.44 43.71
N ASN A 257 -10.67 -6.55 43.19
CA ASN A 257 -12.06 -6.95 43.32
C ASN A 257 -12.12 -8.46 43.52
N SER A 258 -12.58 -8.92 44.70
CA SER A 258 -12.76 -10.36 44.98
C SER A 258 -13.63 -11.09 43.96
N GLN A 259 -14.47 -10.38 43.21
CA GLN A 259 -15.24 -10.98 42.13
C GLN A 259 -14.45 -11.19 40.84
N GLY A 260 -13.32 -10.51 40.61
CA GLY A 260 -12.62 -10.53 39.32
C GLY A 260 -12.80 -9.22 38.55
N THR A 261 -11.73 -8.46 38.32
CA THR A 261 -11.73 -7.20 37.57
C THR A 261 -12.32 -7.33 36.18
N TYR A 262 -12.07 -8.46 35.52
CA TYR A 262 -12.52 -8.73 34.16
C TYR A 262 -13.68 -9.74 34.08
N LYS A 263 -14.25 -10.18 35.22
CA LYS A 263 -15.23 -11.28 35.26
C LYS A 263 -16.48 -11.02 34.41
N ASN A 264 -16.89 -9.76 34.29
CA ASN A 264 -18.13 -9.38 33.60
C ASN A 264 -17.90 -8.87 32.17
N GLU A 265 -16.68 -8.99 31.64
CA GLU A 265 -16.33 -8.54 30.30
C GLU A 265 -16.93 -9.44 29.21
N GLU A 266 -17.56 -8.83 28.20
CA GLU A 266 -17.98 -9.51 26.98
C GLU A 266 -17.27 -8.95 25.76
N PHE A 267 -16.80 -9.83 24.87
CA PHE A 267 -16.28 -9.43 23.57
C PHE A 267 -17.41 -8.88 22.69
N ILE A 268 -17.23 -7.67 22.15
CA ILE A 268 -18.25 -6.99 21.34
C ILE A 268 -17.82 -6.74 19.90
N ASP A 269 -16.52 -6.57 19.64
CA ASP A 269 -15.99 -6.30 18.30
C ASP A 269 -14.48 -6.57 18.24
N ALA A 270 -13.92 -6.54 17.03
CA ALA A 270 -12.49 -6.61 16.80
C ALA A 270 -12.07 -5.72 15.61
N GLU A 271 -10.83 -5.22 15.64
CA GLU A 271 -10.29 -4.39 14.56
C GLU A 271 -8.82 -4.73 14.31
N HIS A 272 -8.48 -5.10 13.07
CA HIS A 272 -7.06 -5.22 12.69
C HIS A 272 -6.43 -3.85 12.46
N ILE A 273 -5.39 -3.56 13.23
CA ILE A 273 -4.55 -2.37 13.04
C ILE A 273 -3.41 -2.67 12.07
N THR A 274 -2.81 -3.85 12.18
CA THR A 274 -1.83 -4.39 11.24
C THR A 274 -1.97 -5.92 11.16
N ARG A 275 -1.20 -6.59 10.30
CA ARG A 275 -1.10 -8.07 10.31
C ARG A 275 -0.62 -8.66 11.66
N ASN A 276 0.02 -7.86 12.51
CA ASN A 276 0.61 -8.29 13.79
C ASN A 276 0.01 -7.55 15.00
N LYS A 277 -1.04 -6.75 14.79
CA LYS A 277 -1.71 -6.00 15.85
C LYS A 277 -3.21 -5.95 15.60
N LEU A 278 -4.02 -6.28 16.60
CA LEU A 278 -5.46 -6.06 16.57
C LEU A 278 -5.94 -5.46 17.89
N TYR A 279 -7.07 -4.76 17.85
CA TYR A 279 -7.88 -4.50 19.03
C TYR A 279 -8.93 -5.58 19.18
N ILE A 280 -9.11 -6.04 20.41
CA ILE A 280 -10.32 -6.75 20.84
C ILE A 280 -11.10 -5.79 21.74
N TYR A 281 -12.35 -5.52 21.38
CA TYR A 281 -13.23 -4.65 22.14
C TYR A 281 -14.07 -5.48 23.09
N THR A 282 -14.17 -5.02 24.34
CA THR A 282 -15.03 -5.61 25.35
C THR A 282 -15.95 -4.57 25.98
N ARG A 283 -17.02 -5.05 26.61
CA ARG A 283 -17.88 -4.23 27.48
C ARG A 283 -18.19 -4.99 28.75
N ASP A 284 -18.03 -4.33 29.89
CA ASP A 284 -18.47 -4.86 31.19
C ASP A 284 -20.00 -4.84 31.25
N LYS A 285 -20.62 -5.99 31.53
CA LYS A 285 -22.08 -6.14 31.58
C LYS A 285 -22.78 -5.41 32.72
N ILE A 286 -22.09 -5.14 33.82
CA ILE A 286 -22.68 -4.52 35.01
C ILE A 286 -22.56 -3.00 34.93
N ILE A 287 -21.33 -2.50 34.72
CA ILE A 287 -21.05 -1.06 34.75
C ILE A 287 -21.07 -0.41 33.35
N GLY A 288 -21.06 -1.21 32.28
CA GLY A 288 -21.20 -0.73 30.90
C GLY A 288 -19.92 -0.11 30.31
N PHE A 289 -18.81 -0.11 31.04
CA PHE A 289 -17.55 0.42 30.52
C PHE A 289 -17.04 -0.41 29.35
N GLU A 290 -16.67 0.27 28.27
CA GLU A 290 -16.03 -0.34 27.13
C GLU A 290 -14.52 -0.30 27.29
N ARG A 291 -13.88 -1.42 26.99
CA ARG A 291 -12.43 -1.52 26.95
C ARG A 291 -11.98 -2.01 25.59
N ARG A 292 -10.74 -1.72 25.23
CA ARG A 292 -10.07 -2.35 24.09
C ARG A 292 -8.68 -2.82 24.47
N PHE A 293 -8.43 -4.08 24.19
CA PHE A 293 -7.15 -4.73 24.41
C PHE A 293 -6.35 -4.68 23.12
N LEU A 294 -5.21 -4.01 23.15
CA LEU A 294 -4.25 -4.06 22.04
C LEU A 294 -3.52 -5.39 22.12
N MET A 295 -3.78 -6.26 21.16
CA MET A 295 -3.11 -7.54 21.03
C MET A 295 -2.00 -7.41 19.99
N LYS A 296 -0.83 -7.97 20.30
CA LYS A 296 0.36 -7.94 19.44
C LYS A 296 0.95 -9.32 19.30
N ARG A 297 1.37 -9.66 18.08
CA ARG A 297 2.06 -10.92 17.80
C ARG A 297 3.51 -10.87 18.29
N VAL A 298 3.89 -11.82 19.13
CA VAL A 298 5.24 -12.01 19.69
C VAL A 298 5.67 -13.45 19.41
N GLY A 299 6.61 -13.63 18.49
CA GLY A 299 6.94 -14.96 17.96
C GLY A 299 5.71 -15.59 17.29
N ASN A 300 5.31 -16.77 17.77
CA ASN A 300 4.18 -17.52 17.22
C ASN A 300 2.86 -17.32 18.00
N SER A 301 2.82 -16.49 19.04
CA SER A 301 1.62 -16.26 19.86
C SER A 301 1.20 -14.78 19.89
N TRP A 302 -0.03 -14.52 20.31
CA TRP A 302 -0.51 -13.18 20.62
C TRP A 302 -0.29 -12.86 22.10
N ARG A 303 -0.09 -11.58 22.40
CA ARG A 303 0.10 -11.05 23.75
C ARG A 303 -0.56 -9.69 23.89
N ILE A 304 -0.94 -9.33 25.10
CA ILE A 304 -1.54 -8.03 25.43
C ILE A 304 -0.41 -6.98 25.46
N ASP A 305 -0.50 -5.97 24.60
CA ASP A 305 0.47 -4.87 24.45
C ASP A 305 -0.06 -3.55 25.04
N GLY A 306 -1.31 -3.55 25.51
CA GLY A 306 -1.90 -2.44 26.26
C GLY A 306 -3.42 -2.54 26.39
N LEU A 307 -3.97 -1.78 27.33
CA LEU A 307 -5.39 -1.64 27.58
C LEU A 307 -5.82 -0.18 27.48
N GLN A 308 -7.00 0.06 26.92
CA GLN A 308 -7.64 1.37 26.96
C GLN A 308 -9.10 1.22 27.39
N GLU A 309 -9.57 2.18 28.17
CA GLU A 309 -10.97 2.28 28.58
C GLU A 309 -11.61 3.50 27.91
N ARG A 310 -12.90 3.38 27.60
CA ARG A 310 -13.68 4.44 26.97
C ARG A 310 -14.33 5.32 28.04
N LEU A 311 -13.70 6.47 28.28
CA LEU A 311 -14.22 7.57 29.08
C LEU A 311 -14.59 8.70 28.12
N ASP A 312 -13.92 9.86 28.19
CA ASP A 312 -13.97 10.92 27.16
C ASP A 312 -13.08 10.58 25.94
N GLY A 313 -13.41 9.47 25.27
CA GLY A 313 -12.57 8.83 24.27
C GLY A 313 -11.73 7.67 24.83
N TRP A 314 -10.82 7.14 24.02
CA TRP A 314 -9.98 5.99 24.39
C TRP A 314 -8.77 6.44 25.20
N GLN A 315 -8.81 6.23 26.51
CA GLN A 315 -7.72 6.58 27.42
C GLN A 315 -6.95 5.32 27.81
N ARG A 316 -5.62 5.41 27.84
CA ARG A 316 -4.79 4.29 28.25
C ARG A 316 -4.90 4.10 29.76
N VAL A 317 -5.22 2.88 30.18
CA VAL A 317 -5.31 2.49 31.59
C VAL A 317 -4.30 1.38 31.87
N GLY A 318 -3.99 1.16 33.15
CA GLY A 318 -3.21 0.00 33.58
C GLY A 318 -3.98 -1.29 33.35
N LEU A 319 -3.24 -2.38 33.15
CA LEU A 319 -3.79 -3.74 33.20
C LEU A 319 -3.99 -4.20 34.64
#